data_AF-J3E6K3-F1
#
_entry.id   AF-J3E6K3-F1
#
_cell.length_a   1.000
_cell.length_b   1.000
_cell.length_c   1.000
_cell.angle_alpha   90.00
_cell.angle_beta   90.00
_cell.angle_gamma   90.00
#
_symmetry.space_group_name_H-M   'P 1'
#
loop_
_entity.id
_entity.type
_entity.pdbx_description
1 polymer ?
#
loop_
_entity_poly.entity_id
_entity_poly.type
_entity_poly.pdbx_seq_one_letter_code
_entity_poly.pdbx_strand_id
1 'polypeptide(L)'
;MFAAYFRLDQMEGHFIASHLVSINRKTLGNGLWGRMKRVRQIGALTGRFTHLQMLDPYAVMEAEIFPEHLKKWGKIPGHLMRAALTGAGLLLIWLGFDWLRMTVSKPTSDLKLLCIATLIACLVLALLAVIAKIYVSFFKLAEIESLLKESYFVARNRRVMGNGAYGRYCRLSHISTMLLLDDDFLSDSDPHAMDEIARFPLPLRRLVIIPTRMLAYSFLGYCVFHLSGKFFGVLA
;
A
#
# COMPACT_ATOMS: atom_id res chain seq x y z
N MET A 1 -17.50 9.70 9.69
CA MET A 1 -18.13 10.95 10.15
C MET A 1 -18.11 11.07 11.66
N PHE A 2 -18.72 10.14 12.42
CA PHE A 2 -18.75 10.16 13.89
C PHE A 2 -17.37 10.38 14.55
N ALA A 3 -16.37 9.56 14.22
CA ALA A 3 -15.02 9.70 14.78
C ALA A 3 -14.40 11.08 14.51
N ALA A 4 -14.66 11.65 13.32
CA ALA A 4 -14.15 12.96 12.93
C ALA A 4 -14.76 14.08 13.76
N TYR A 5 -16.02 13.98 14.18
CA TYR A 5 -16.64 14.99 15.04
C TYR A 5 -16.28 14.79 16.51
N PHE A 6 -16.47 13.58 17.03
CA PHE A 6 -16.52 13.35 18.48
C PHE A 6 -15.25 12.77 19.08
N ARG A 7 -14.35 12.22 18.26
CA ARG A 7 -13.17 11.50 18.76
C ARG A 7 -11.85 12.11 18.29
N LEU A 8 -11.85 12.87 17.20
CA LEU A 8 -10.63 13.38 16.60
C LEU A 8 -9.77 14.20 17.57
N ASP A 9 -10.35 15.10 18.35
CA ASP A 9 -9.54 15.95 19.24
C ASP A 9 -8.90 15.12 20.38
N GLN A 10 -9.58 14.08 20.87
CA GLN A 10 -9.02 13.10 21.80
C GLN A 10 -7.91 12.26 21.14
N MET A 11 -8.09 11.89 19.87
CA MET A 11 -7.10 11.13 19.11
C MET A 11 -5.84 11.97 18.86
N GLU A 12 -6.00 13.25 18.48
CA GLU A 12 -4.89 14.18 18.23
C GLU A 12 -4.15 14.54 19.52
N GLY A 13 -4.86 14.70 20.64
CA GLY A 13 -4.24 15.01 21.94
C GLY A 13 -3.30 13.93 22.48
N HIS A 14 -3.37 12.71 21.96
CA HIS A 14 -2.44 11.63 22.28
C HIS A 14 -1.07 11.80 21.59
N PHE A 15 -1.01 12.51 20.46
CA PHE A 15 0.22 12.72 19.70
C PHE A 15 0.87 14.05 20.10
N ILE A 16 1.89 13.97 20.95
CA ILE A 16 2.57 15.12 21.54
C ILE A 16 3.88 15.40 20.78
N ALA A 17 4.63 14.35 20.47
CA ALA A 17 5.92 14.43 19.78
C ALA A 17 5.79 14.42 18.25
N SER A 18 4.67 13.93 17.69
CA SER A 18 4.48 13.90 16.24
C SER A 18 4.37 15.28 15.59
N HIS A 19 5.34 15.60 14.74
CA HIS A 19 5.28 16.77 13.87
C HIS A 19 4.21 16.61 12.78
N LEU A 20 4.03 15.41 12.24
CA LEU A 20 3.09 15.11 11.17
C LEU A 20 1.64 15.32 11.62
N VAL A 21 1.26 14.87 12.81
CA VAL A 21 -0.09 15.10 13.34
C VAL A 21 -0.31 16.58 13.62
N SER A 22 0.68 17.27 14.19
CA SER A 22 0.65 18.71 14.45
C SER A 22 0.48 19.55 13.16
N ILE A 23 1.25 19.25 12.11
CA ILE A 23 1.15 19.93 10.81
C ILE A 23 -0.21 19.66 10.16
N ASN A 24 -0.69 18.41 10.18
CA ASN A 24 -1.98 18.07 9.61
C ASN A 24 -3.13 18.82 10.31
N ARG A 25 -3.06 18.99 11.64
CA ARG A 25 -4.04 19.77 12.41
C ARG A 25 -4.12 21.22 11.93
N LYS A 26 -2.98 21.83 11.61
CA LYS A 26 -2.90 23.22 11.11
C LYS A 26 -3.34 23.35 9.65
N THR A 27 -2.91 22.43 8.79
CA THR A 27 -3.06 22.57 7.32
C THR A 27 -4.40 22.07 6.79
N LEU A 28 -4.99 21.03 7.39
CA LEU A 28 -6.22 20.42 6.87
C LEU A 28 -7.50 21.12 7.37
N GLY A 29 -7.40 22.07 8.30
CA GLY A 29 -8.50 22.89 8.80
C GLY A 29 -9.58 22.12 9.57
N ASN A 30 -10.56 22.81 10.15
CA ASN A 30 -11.60 22.18 11.00
C ASN A 30 -12.88 21.77 10.26
N GLY A 31 -12.91 21.90 8.93
CA GLY A 31 -14.02 21.40 8.11
C GLY A 31 -14.13 19.87 8.17
N LEU A 32 -15.33 19.36 7.86
CA LEU A 32 -15.66 17.93 7.92
C LEU A 32 -14.64 17.04 7.17
N TRP A 33 -14.31 17.42 5.94
CA TRP A 33 -13.37 16.69 5.10
C TRP A 33 -11.95 16.69 5.67
N GLY A 34 -11.51 17.82 6.23
CA GLY A 34 -10.22 17.96 6.91
C GLY A 34 -10.13 17.04 8.13
N ARG A 35 -11.15 17.08 8.99
CA ARG A 35 -11.27 16.22 10.18
C ARG A 35 -11.29 14.74 9.79
N MET A 36 -12.06 14.36 8.78
CA MET A 36 -12.07 12.97 8.27
C MET A 36 -10.72 12.51 7.74
N LYS A 37 -10.00 13.38 7.02
CA LYS A 37 -8.66 13.09 6.51
C LYS A 37 -7.66 12.87 7.64
N ARG A 38 -7.73 13.66 8.71
CA ARG A 38 -6.87 13.48 9.90
C ARG A 38 -7.17 12.19 10.67
N VAL A 39 -8.44 11.84 10.89
CA VAL A 39 -8.80 10.53 11.46
C VAL A 39 -8.21 9.39 10.61
N ARG A 40 -8.26 9.50 9.29
CA ARG A 40 -7.68 8.50 8.38
C ARG A 40 -6.15 8.44 8.48
N GLN A 41 -5.47 9.58 8.58
CA GLN A 41 -4.01 9.63 8.74
C GLN A 41 -3.58 9.01 10.08
N ILE A 42 -4.25 9.34 11.18
CA ILE A 42 -4.03 8.73 12.49
C ILE A 42 -4.32 7.22 12.43
N GLY A 43 -5.44 6.83 11.81
CA GLY A 43 -5.80 5.42 11.62
C GLY A 43 -4.74 4.64 10.84
N ALA A 44 -4.15 5.25 9.81
CA ALA A 44 -3.07 4.63 9.05
C ALA A 44 -1.82 4.38 9.92
N LEU A 45 -1.45 5.30 10.83
CA LEU A 45 -0.35 5.09 11.77
C LEU A 45 -0.56 3.82 12.63
N THR A 46 -1.81 3.49 12.96
CA THR A 46 -2.16 2.32 13.80
C THR A 46 -2.28 0.99 13.05
N GLY A 47 -2.14 0.95 11.71
CA GLY A 47 -2.36 -0.31 11.00
C GLY A 47 -1.98 -0.41 9.53
N ARG A 48 -1.73 0.67 8.79
CA ARG A 48 -1.27 0.62 7.40
C ARG A 48 -0.17 1.64 7.17
N PHE A 49 1.05 1.16 6.97
CA PHE A 49 2.18 2.02 6.64
C PHE A 49 2.09 2.58 5.23
N THR A 50 2.30 3.89 5.11
CA THR A 50 2.76 4.53 3.87
C THR A 50 4.16 5.11 4.13
N HIS A 51 5.01 5.21 3.11
CA HIS A 51 6.38 5.76 3.24
C HIS A 51 6.41 7.11 3.97
N LEU A 52 5.43 7.97 3.71
CA LEU A 52 5.29 9.26 4.39
C LEU A 52 5.17 9.19 5.92
N GLN A 53 4.81 8.03 6.48
CA GLN A 53 4.72 7.84 7.93
C GLN A 53 6.03 7.40 8.56
N MET A 54 6.97 6.86 7.78
CA MET A 54 8.30 6.50 8.27
C MET A 54 9.14 7.77 8.54
N LEU A 55 8.82 8.88 7.87
CA LEU A 55 9.46 10.19 8.08
C LEU A 55 9.12 10.85 9.43
N ASP A 56 8.15 10.32 10.19
CA ASP A 56 7.87 10.75 11.56
C ASP A 56 7.85 9.52 12.49
N PRO A 57 9.03 9.02 12.91
CA PRO A 57 9.14 7.85 13.78
C PRO A 57 8.38 8.02 15.10
N TYR A 58 8.31 9.24 15.64
CA TYR A 58 7.60 9.53 16.88
C TYR A 58 6.09 9.33 16.73
N ALA A 59 5.49 9.75 15.60
CA ALA A 59 4.08 9.45 15.31
C ALA A 59 3.80 7.95 15.31
N VAL A 60 4.75 7.15 14.85
CA VAL A 60 4.62 5.71 14.76
C VAL A 60 4.70 5.07 16.16
N MET A 61 5.62 5.54 17.01
CA MET A 61 5.78 5.09 18.39
C MET A 61 4.57 5.46 19.24
N GLU A 62 4.10 6.71 19.17
CA GLU A 62 2.90 7.17 19.87
C GLU A 62 1.65 6.38 19.44
N ALA A 63 1.57 6.00 18.17
CA ALA A 63 0.49 5.15 17.66
C ALA A 63 0.54 3.70 18.17
N GLU A 64 1.69 3.20 18.65
CA GLU A 64 1.80 1.85 19.23
C GLU A 64 1.13 1.79 20.62
N ILE A 65 1.29 2.84 21.41
CA ILE A 65 0.65 3.02 22.73
C ILE A 65 -0.72 3.72 22.65
N PHE A 66 -1.33 3.74 21.45
CA PHE A 66 -2.60 4.44 21.23
C PHE A 66 -3.76 3.78 22.00
N PRO A 67 -4.63 4.57 22.69
CA PRO A 67 -5.66 4.00 23.55
C PRO A 67 -6.63 3.08 22.79
N GLU A 68 -6.85 1.86 23.29
CA GLU A 68 -7.66 0.85 22.60
C GLU A 68 -9.11 1.32 22.34
N HIS A 69 -9.68 2.10 23.26
CA HIS A 69 -11.01 2.68 23.09
C HIS A 69 -11.10 3.70 21.93
N LEU A 70 -9.98 4.31 21.54
CA LEU A 70 -9.86 5.21 20.38
C LEU A 70 -9.43 4.47 19.11
N LYS A 71 -8.62 3.42 19.25
CA LYS A 71 -8.04 2.63 18.15
C LYS A 71 -9.10 2.08 17.20
N LYS A 72 -10.25 1.63 17.72
CA LYS A 72 -11.38 1.16 16.89
C LYS A 72 -11.85 2.21 15.88
N TRP A 73 -11.84 3.48 16.26
CA TRP A 73 -12.29 4.59 15.41
C TRP A 73 -11.30 4.92 14.29
N GLY A 74 -10.00 4.63 14.50
CA GLY A 74 -8.98 4.70 13.44
C GLY A 74 -9.01 3.51 12.48
N LYS A 75 -9.35 2.31 12.98
CA LYS A 75 -9.36 1.07 12.18
C LYS A 75 -10.58 0.92 11.28
N ILE A 76 -11.78 1.30 11.75
CA ILE A 76 -13.05 1.12 11.01
C ILE A 76 -13.00 1.73 9.59
N PRO A 77 -12.55 2.99 9.39
CA PRO A 77 -12.42 3.56 8.05
C PRO A 77 -11.50 2.75 7.14
N GLY A 78 -10.41 2.19 7.70
CA GLY A 78 -9.48 1.33 6.97
C GLY A 78 -10.12 0.01 6.53
N HIS A 79 -10.93 -0.62 7.38
CA HIS A 79 -11.66 -1.84 7.03
C HIS A 79 -12.72 -1.60 5.95
N LEU A 80 -13.50 -0.52 6.06
CA LEU A 80 -14.49 -0.14 5.05
C LEU A 80 -13.83 0.16 3.71
N MET A 81 -12.74 0.93 3.72
CA MET A 81 -11.97 1.21 2.50
C MET A 81 -11.42 -0.08 1.89
N ARG A 82 -10.95 -1.03 2.70
CA ARG A 82 -10.48 -2.33 2.20
C ARG A 82 -11.60 -3.11 1.54
N ALA A 83 -12.75 -3.24 2.20
CA ALA A 83 -13.90 -3.95 1.63
C ALA A 83 -14.35 -3.30 0.31
N ALA A 84 -14.43 -1.96 0.28
CA ALA A 84 -14.75 -1.20 -0.92
C ALA A 84 -13.74 -1.41 -2.05
N LEU A 85 -12.42 -1.37 -1.76
CA LEU A 85 -11.37 -1.59 -2.76
C LEU A 85 -11.37 -3.02 -3.28
N THR A 86 -11.55 -4.02 -2.41
CA THR A 86 -11.66 -5.42 -2.84
C THR A 86 -12.90 -5.60 -3.72
N GLY A 87 -14.05 -5.05 -3.32
CA GLY A 87 -15.28 -5.08 -4.12
C GLY A 87 -15.12 -4.39 -5.47
N ALA A 88 -14.54 -3.19 -5.50
CA ALA A 88 -14.25 -2.46 -6.74
C ALA A 88 -13.28 -3.23 -7.64
N GLY A 89 -12.24 -3.85 -7.09
CA GLY A 89 -11.30 -4.68 -7.86
C GLY A 89 -11.99 -5.89 -8.49
N LEU A 90 -12.84 -6.59 -7.74
CA LEU A 90 -13.63 -7.71 -8.26
C LEU A 90 -14.61 -7.26 -9.36
N LEU A 91 -15.29 -6.13 -9.16
CA LEU A 91 -16.17 -5.55 -10.17
C LEU A 91 -15.42 -5.14 -11.44
N LEU A 92 -14.22 -4.56 -11.32
CA LEU A 92 -13.39 -4.21 -12.47
C LEU A 92 -12.94 -5.45 -13.25
N ILE A 93 -12.59 -6.54 -12.55
CA ILE A 93 -12.27 -7.81 -13.21
C ILE A 93 -13.49 -8.36 -13.95
N TRP A 94 -14.66 -8.34 -13.30
CA TRP A 94 -15.91 -8.80 -13.89
C TRP A 94 -16.29 -7.99 -15.15
N LEU A 95 -16.37 -6.67 -15.01
CA LEU A 95 -16.70 -5.76 -16.12
C LEU A 95 -15.65 -5.81 -17.21
N GLY A 96 -14.37 -5.97 -16.86
CA GLY A 96 -13.28 -6.14 -17.82
C GLY A 96 -13.45 -7.42 -18.64
N PHE A 97 -13.87 -8.52 -18.01
CA PHE A 97 -14.15 -9.78 -18.69
C PHE A 97 -15.35 -9.66 -19.64
N ASP A 98 -16.45 -9.04 -19.20
CA ASP A 98 -17.63 -8.80 -20.04
C ASP A 98 -17.28 -7.89 -21.23
N TRP A 99 -16.51 -6.82 -21.00
CA TRP A 99 -16.04 -5.92 -22.06
C TRP A 99 -15.15 -6.65 -23.07
N LEU A 100 -14.21 -7.48 -22.60
CA LEU A 100 -13.35 -8.29 -23.47
C LEU A 100 -14.19 -9.23 -24.34
N ARG A 101 -15.14 -9.94 -23.74
CA ARG A 101 -16.05 -10.85 -24.46
C ARG A 101 -16.85 -10.13 -25.55
N MET A 102 -17.37 -8.94 -25.24
CA MET A 102 -18.13 -8.11 -26.18
C MET A 102 -17.27 -7.50 -27.29
N THR A 103 -15.99 -7.25 -27.02
CA THR A 103 -15.10 -6.61 -27.98
C THR A 103 -14.50 -7.62 -28.96
N VAL A 104 -14.15 -8.81 -28.47
CA VAL A 104 -13.62 -9.91 -29.31
C VAL A 104 -14.71 -10.51 -30.22
N SER A 105 -15.98 -10.45 -29.83
CA SER A 105 -17.10 -10.95 -30.64
C SER A 105 -17.47 -10.05 -31.82
N LYS A 106 -16.90 -8.85 -31.92
CA LYS A 106 -17.14 -7.90 -33.01
C LYS A 106 -15.93 -7.84 -33.96
N PRO A 107 -16.14 -7.64 -35.27
CA PRO A 107 -15.04 -7.38 -36.18
C PRO A 107 -14.28 -6.14 -35.71
N THR A 108 -12.98 -6.29 -35.48
CA THR A 108 -12.10 -5.26 -34.93
C THR A 108 -10.83 -5.15 -35.78
N SER A 109 -10.26 -3.95 -35.87
CA SER A 109 -9.02 -3.73 -36.60
C SER A 109 -7.82 -4.38 -35.87
N ASP A 110 -6.80 -4.77 -36.63
CA ASP A 110 -5.59 -5.40 -36.08
C ASP A 110 -4.89 -4.53 -35.01
N LEU A 111 -4.88 -3.21 -35.20
CA LEU A 111 -4.34 -2.26 -34.24
C LEU A 111 -5.10 -2.30 -32.90
N LYS A 112 -6.43 -2.42 -32.95
CA LYS A 112 -7.28 -2.50 -31.77
C LYS A 112 -7.10 -3.84 -31.05
N LEU A 113 -6.96 -4.93 -31.80
CA LEU A 113 -6.64 -6.25 -31.25
C LEU A 113 -5.29 -6.24 -30.53
N LEU A 114 -4.25 -5.63 -31.12
CA LEU A 114 -2.92 -5.52 -30.50
C LEU A 114 -2.96 -4.68 -29.21
N CYS A 115 -3.71 -3.58 -29.21
CA CYS A 115 -3.89 -2.75 -28.02
C CYS A 115 -4.57 -3.54 -26.88
N ILE A 116 -5.64 -4.28 -27.19
CA ILE A 116 -6.35 -5.13 -26.23
C ILE A 116 -5.45 -6.24 -25.70
N ALA A 117 -4.73 -6.95 -26.57
CA ALA A 117 -3.79 -8.00 -26.17
C ALA A 117 -2.72 -7.47 -25.21
N THR A 118 -2.22 -6.26 -25.47
CA THR A 118 -1.24 -5.60 -24.59
C THR A 118 -1.82 -5.29 -23.21
N LEU A 119 -3.06 -4.78 -23.14
CA LEU A 119 -3.75 -4.53 -21.86
C LEU A 119 -3.99 -5.83 -21.08
N ILE A 120 -4.38 -6.91 -21.76
CA ILE A 120 -4.52 -8.24 -21.14
C ILE A 120 -3.18 -8.72 -20.60
N ALA A 121 -2.09 -8.59 -21.38
CA ALA A 121 -0.75 -8.99 -20.94
C ALA A 121 -0.31 -8.21 -19.68
N CYS A 122 -0.55 -6.89 -19.63
CA CYS A 122 -0.30 -6.09 -18.43
C CYS A 122 -1.11 -6.60 -17.23
N LEU A 123 -2.39 -6.92 -17.41
CA LEU A 123 -3.24 -7.44 -16.34
C LEU A 123 -2.75 -8.80 -15.83
N VAL A 124 -2.41 -9.73 -16.72
CA VAL A 124 -1.90 -11.06 -16.38
C VAL A 124 -0.59 -10.95 -15.60
N LEU A 125 0.34 -10.10 -16.05
CA LEU A 125 1.60 -9.86 -15.34
C LEU A 125 1.37 -9.26 -13.94
N ALA A 126 0.43 -8.33 -13.79
CA ALA A 126 0.06 -7.78 -12.50
C ALA A 126 -0.51 -8.86 -11.55
N LEU A 127 -1.38 -9.74 -12.06
CA LEU A 127 -1.95 -10.84 -11.28
C LEU A 127 -0.87 -11.84 -10.83
N LEU A 128 0.04 -12.23 -11.74
CA LEU A 128 1.17 -13.10 -11.42
C LEU A 128 2.07 -12.47 -10.35
N ALA A 129 2.35 -11.17 -10.45
CA ALA A 129 3.11 -10.43 -9.46
C ALA A 129 2.42 -10.43 -8.08
N VAL A 130 1.10 -10.23 -8.03
CA VAL A 130 0.32 -10.29 -6.78
C VAL A 130 0.36 -11.71 -6.18
N ILE A 131 0.15 -12.75 -6.99
CA ILE A 131 0.21 -14.15 -6.54
C ILE A 131 1.60 -14.47 -5.99
N ALA A 132 2.66 -14.07 -6.71
CA ALA A 132 4.03 -14.25 -6.24
C ALA A 132 4.24 -13.54 -4.89
N LYS A 133 3.80 -12.29 -4.72
CA LYS A 133 3.88 -11.60 -3.41
C LYS A 133 3.10 -12.32 -2.32
N ILE A 134 1.91 -12.83 -2.61
CA ILE A 134 1.14 -13.62 -1.65
C ILE A 134 1.93 -14.87 -1.26
N TYR A 135 2.43 -15.65 -2.21
CA TYR A 135 3.24 -16.83 -1.97
C TYR A 135 4.45 -16.52 -1.06
N VAL A 136 5.23 -15.50 -1.42
CA VAL A 136 6.38 -15.05 -0.63
C VAL A 136 5.96 -14.65 0.79
N SER A 137 4.83 -13.95 0.93
CA SER A 137 4.33 -13.50 2.23
C SER A 137 3.93 -14.65 3.17
N PHE A 138 3.53 -15.79 2.61
CA PHE A 138 3.15 -16.97 3.37
C PHE A 138 4.37 -17.83 3.74
N PHE A 139 5.26 -18.08 2.79
CA PHE A 139 6.32 -19.08 2.93
C PHE A 139 7.69 -18.52 3.29
N LYS A 140 8.00 -17.28 2.90
CA LYS A 140 9.35 -16.68 3.05
C LYS A 140 9.40 -15.46 3.96
N LEU A 141 8.25 -14.93 4.37
CA LEU A 141 8.20 -13.71 5.18
C LEU A 141 8.97 -13.82 6.51
N ALA A 142 8.86 -14.95 7.23
CA ALA A 142 9.54 -15.11 8.52
C ALA A 142 11.07 -15.13 8.36
N GLU A 143 11.57 -15.75 7.29
CA GLU A 143 12.99 -15.75 6.93
C GLU A 143 13.46 -14.32 6.60
N ILE A 144 12.71 -13.61 5.74
CA ILE A 144 12.99 -12.22 5.35
C ILE A 144 13.00 -11.29 6.58
N GLU A 145 12.01 -11.40 7.47
CA GLU A 145 11.93 -10.59 8.70
C GLU A 145 13.08 -10.89 9.67
N SER A 146 13.60 -12.12 9.68
CA SER A 146 14.73 -12.49 10.54
C SER A 146 16.07 -11.88 10.12
N LEU A 147 16.14 -11.32 8.90
CA LEU A 147 17.31 -10.63 8.38
C LEU A 147 17.26 -9.11 8.64
N LEU A 148 16.15 -8.61 9.17
CA LEU A 148 15.90 -7.19 9.44
C LEU A 148 15.50 -7.02 10.92
N LYS A 149 16.35 -7.49 11.84
CA LYS A 149 16.04 -7.56 13.28
C LYS A 149 16.20 -6.20 13.96
N GLU A 150 17.16 -5.41 13.50
CA GLU A 150 17.46 -4.09 14.06
C GLU A 150 16.49 -3.01 13.57
N SER A 151 15.73 -3.29 12.49
CA SER A 151 14.67 -2.40 12.02
C SER A 151 13.51 -2.30 13.03
N TYR A 152 13.30 -1.10 13.57
CA TYR A 152 12.15 -0.80 14.43
C TYR A 152 10.83 -1.06 13.70
N PHE A 153 10.72 -0.64 12.44
CA PHE A 153 9.47 -0.74 11.68
C PHE A 153 9.10 -2.18 11.33
N VAL A 154 10.08 -3.03 10.99
CA VAL A 154 9.85 -4.47 10.76
C VAL A 154 9.38 -5.14 12.04
N ALA A 155 10.06 -4.90 13.16
CA ALA A 155 9.71 -5.47 14.46
C ALA A 155 8.30 -5.04 14.92
N ARG A 156 7.99 -3.75 14.82
CA ARG A 156 6.66 -3.19 15.12
C ARG A 156 5.57 -3.81 14.25
N ASN A 157 5.78 -3.87 12.94
CA ASN A 157 4.76 -4.39 12.03
C ASN A 157 4.45 -5.86 12.31
N ARG A 158 5.45 -6.67 12.69
CA ARG A 158 5.25 -8.04 13.15
C ARG A 158 4.32 -8.11 14.37
N ARG A 159 4.47 -7.21 15.35
CA ARG A 159 3.60 -7.12 16.55
C ARG A 159 2.18 -6.64 16.21
N VAL A 160 2.06 -5.61 15.37
CA VAL A 160 0.78 -4.89 15.15
C VAL A 160 -0.11 -5.58 14.10
N MET A 161 0.46 -6.11 13.01
CA MET A 161 -0.31 -6.64 11.89
C MET A 161 -0.66 -8.12 12.02
N GLY A 162 0.02 -8.85 12.91
CA GLY A 162 -0.20 -10.27 13.15
C GLY A 162 0.07 -11.18 11.94
N ASN A 163 -0.43 -12.42 12.01
CA ASN A 163 -0.12 -13.49 11.07
C ASN A 163 -1.21 -13.80 10.03
N GLY A 164 -2.25 -12.97 9.93
CA GLY A 164 -3.28 -13.11 8.90
C GLY A 164 -2.77 -12.77 7.50
N ALA A 165 -3.45 -13.26 6.45
CA ALA A 165 -3.05 -13.09 5.04
C ALA A 165 -2.75 -11.63 4.67
N TYR A 166 -3.65 -10.72 5.05
CA TYR A 166 -3.48 -9.28 4.80
C TYR A 166 -2.27 -8.70 5.56
N GLY A 167 -2.09 -9.07 6.83
CA GLY A 167 -0.99 -8.60 7.65
C GLY A 167 0.36 -9.04 7.07
N ARG A 168 0.46 -10.30 6.66
CA ARG A 168 1.64 -10.84 5.97
C ARG A 168 1.94 -10.10 4.67
N TYR A 169 0.94 -9.90 3.82
CA TYR A 169 1.09 -9.16 2.57
C TYR A 169 1.56 -7.72 2.81
N CYS A 170 1.00 -7.03 3.81
CA CYS A 170 1.39 -5.67 4.16
C CYS A 170 2.81 -5.60 4.70
N ARG A 171 3.22 -6.54 5.56
CA ARG A 171 4.60 -6.64 6.07
C ARG A 171 5.61 -6.87 4.95
N LEU A 172 5.32 -7.81 4.05
CA LEU A 172 6.16 -8.04 2.88
C LEU A 172 6.24 -6.81 1.99
N SER A 173 5.11 -6.12 1.77
CA SER A 173 5.07 -4.92 0.94
C SER A 173 5.87 -3.77 1.56
N HIS A 174 5.83 -3.63 2.88
CA HIS A 174 6.66 -2.67 3.61
C HIS A 174 8.16 -2.97 3.40
N ILE A 175 8.59 -4.22 3.61
CA ILE A 175 9.97 -4.63 3.38
C ILE A 175 10.37 -4.44 1.91
N SER A 176 9.46 -4.75 0.97
CA SER A 176 9.70 -4.53 -0.46
C SER A 176 10.07 -3.10 -0.75
N THR A 177 9.38 -2.14 -0.13
CA THR A 177 9.73 -0.74 -0.35
C THR A 177 10.96 -0.32 0.42
N MET A 178 11.20 -0.80 1.64
CA MET A 178 12.48 -0.53 2.34
C MET A 178 13.67 -0.94 1.47
N LEU A 179 13.59 -2.09 0.79
CA LEU A 179 14.63 -2.57 -0.12
C LEU A 179 14.75 -1.79 -1.44
N LEU A 180 13.77 -0.93 -1.75
CA LEU A 180 13.68 -0.08 -2.95
C LEU A 180 13.92 1.41 -2.66
N LEU A 181 13.88 1.83 -1.40
CA LEU A 181 14.10 3.21 -0.98
C LEU A 181 15.58 3.56 -1.04
N ASP A 182 15.84 4.86 -1.14
CA ASP A 182 17.19 5.40 -1.18
C ASP A 182 17.80 5.49 0.22
N ASP A 183 19.13 5.51 0.29
CA ASP A 183 19.88 5.48 1.55
C ASP A 183 19.56 6.71 2.41
N ASP A 184 19.38 7.89 1.80
CA ASP A 184 19.01 9.14 2.48
C ASP A 184 17.64 9.04 3.20
N PHE A 185 16.68 8.35 2.59
CA PHE A 185 15.36 8.18 3.22
C PHE A 185 15.45 7.25 4.43
N LEU A 186 16.24 6.19 4.32
CA LEU A 186 16.42 5.21 5.38
C LEU A 186 17.25 5.78 6.53
N SER A 187 18.26 6.62 6.26
CA SER A 187 19.04 7.28 7.31
C SER A 187 18.18 8.16 8.21
N ASP A 188 17.18 8.83 7.63
CA ASP A 188 16.28 9.72 8.37
C ASP A 188 15.19 8.95 9.16
N SER A 189 14.78 7.77 8.67
CA SER A 189 13.62 7.05 9.19
C SER A 189 13.94 5.81 10.01
N ASP A 190 14.89 4.99 9.58
CA ASP A 190 15.28 3.72 10.20
C ASP A 190 16.79 3.42 9.97
N PRO A 191 17.70 4.25 10.51
CA PRO A 191 19.13 4.14 10.22
C PRO A 191 19.71 2.78 10.61
N HIS A 192 19.16 2.13 11.63
CA HIS A 192 19.59 0.80 12.09
C HIS A 192 19.33 -0.32 11.08
N ALA A 193 18.38 -0.13 10.16
CA ALA A 193 18.07 -1.11 9.12
C ALA A 193 19.06 -1.06 7.94
N MET A 194 19.84 0.01 7.79
CA MET A 194 20.70 0.23 6.61
C MET A 194 21.77 -0.85 6.45
N ASP A 195 22.48 -1.17 7.54
CA ASP A 195 23.53 -2.20 7.53
C ASP A 195 22.98 -3.60 7.22
N GLU A 196 21.76 -3.89 7.66
CA GLU A 196 21.07 -5.15 7.39
C GLU A 196 20.59 -5.21 5.92
N ILE A 197 20.09 -4.10 5.39
CA ILE A 197 19.67 -3.98 3.98
C ILE A 197 20.88 -4.11 3.04
N ALA A 198 22.02 -3.51 3.37
CA ALA A 198 23.25 -3.60 2.60
C ALA A 198 23.75 -5.06 2.52
N ARG A 199 23.61 -5.81 3.62
CA ARG A 199 24.00 -7.24 3.71
C ARG A 199 22.89 -8.21 3.28
N PHE A 200 21.76 -7.70 2.79
CA PHE A 200 20.59 -8.53 2.50
C PHE A 200 20.88 -9.53 1.37
N PRO A 201 20.65 -10.84 1.56
CA PRO A 201 20.95 -11.87 0.57
C PRO A 201 20.27 -11.60 -0.78
N LEU A 202 21.07 -11.56 -1.85
CA LEU A 202 20.60 -11.28 -3.21
C LEU A 202 19.42 -12.17 -3.67
N PRO A 203 19.39 -13.49 -3.40
CA PRO A 203 18.26 -14.33 -3.82
C PRO A 203 16.94 -13.90 -3.18
N LEU A 204 16.95 -13.63 -1.88
CA LEU A 204 15.76 -13.16 -1.15
C LEU A 204 15.39 -11.74 -1.58
N ARG A 205 16.38 -10.87 -1.81
CA ARG A 205 16.14 -9.51 -2.30
C ARG A 205 15.38 -9.52 -3.62
N ARG A 206 15.82 -10.35 -4.58
CA ARG A 206 15.17 -10.49 -5.89
C ARG A 206 13.75 -11.02 -5.78
N LEU A 207 13.54 -12.00 -4.92
CA LEU A 207 12.23 -12.63 -4.68
C LEU A 207 11.19 -11.64 -4.13
N VAL A 208 11.62 -10.57 -3.45
CA VAL A 208 10.76 -9.48 -2.96
C VAL A 208 10.64 -8.33 -3.98
N ILE A 209 11.75 -7.92 -4.58
CA ILE A 209 11.82 -6.76 -5.48
C ILE A 209 11.17 -7.03 -6.84
N ILE A 210 11.42 -8.19 -7.46
CA ILE A 210 10.96 -8.48 -8.82
C ILE A 210 9.43 -8.42 -8.91
N PRO A 211 8.66 -9.12 -8.06
CA PRO A 211 7.20 -9.01 -8.10
C PRO A 211 6.70 -7.57 -7.86
N THR A 212 7.38 -6.82 -6.98
CA THR A 212 6.99 -5.43 -6.71
C THR A 212 7.22 -4.52 -7.91
N ARG A 213 8.36 -4.66 -8.61
CA ARG A 213 8.65 -3.93 -9.86
C ARG A 213 7.73 -4.36 -11.00
N MET A 214 7.50 -5.67 -11.17
CA MET A 214 6.56 -6.20 -12.16
C MET A 214 5.18 -5.59 -11.96
N LEU A 215 4.66 -5.57 -10.73
CA LEU A 215 3.36 -4.96 -10.43
C LEU A 215 3.33 -3.47 -10.80
N ALA A 216 4.38 -2.72 -10.45
CA ALA A 216 4.47 -1.29 -10.75
C ALA A 216 4.52 -1.02 -12.27
N TYR A 217 5.37 -1.74 -13.01
CA TYR A 217 5.49 -1.58 -14.46
C TYR A 217 4.25 -2.08 -15.21
N SER A 218 3.62 -3.16 -14.77
CA SER A 218 2.35 -3.63 -15.33
C SER A 218 1.25 -2.59 -15.18
N PHE A 219 1.16 -1.95 -14.00
CA PHE A 219 0.21 -0.87 -13.76
C PHE A 219 0.50 0.36 -14.64
N LEU A 220 1.75 0.81 -14.67
CA LEU A 220 2.16 1.95 -15.51
C LEU A 220 1.92 1.67 -17.00
N GLY A 221 2.31 0.49 -17.49
CA GLY A 221 2.08 0.05 -18.86
C GLY A 221 0.59 0.04 -19.20
N TYR A 222 -0.25 -0.52 -18.33
CA TYR A 222 -1.70 -0.50 -18.50
C TYR A 222 -2.23 0.94 -18.65
N CYS A 223 -1.82 1.86 -17.76
CA CYS A 223 -2.23 3.27 -17.83
C CYS A 223 -1.79 3.94 -19.13
N VAL A 224 -0.54 3.75 -19.55
CA VAL A 224 0.01 4.34 -20.79
C VAL A 224 -0.78 3.83 -22.00
N PHE A 225 -0.90 2.51 -22.18
CA PHE A 225 -1.60 1.96 -23.34
C PHE A 225 -3.09 2.30 -23.35
N HIS A 226 -3.76 2.31 -22.20
CA HIS A 226 -5.16 2.68 -22.10
C HIS A 226 -5.38 4.16 -22.44
N LEU A 227 -4.56 5.07 -21.90
CA LEU A 227 -4.67 6.50 -22.18
C LEU A 227 -4.30 6.83 -23.63
N SER A 228 -3.22 6.26 -24.16
CA SER A 228 -2.83 6.40 -25.56
C SER A 228 -3.90 5.85 -26.50
N GLY A 229 -4.44 4.66 -26.21
CA GLY A 229 -5.52 4.07 -27.01
C GLY A 229 -6.77 4.95 -27.06
N LYS A 230 -7.12 5.63 -25.96
CA LYS A 230 -8.20 6.62 -25.95
C LYS A 230 -7.86 7.89 -26.70
N PHE A 231 -6.65 8.42 -26.51
CA PHE A 231 -6.20 9.65 -27.16
C PHE A 231 -6.20 9.53 -28.69
N PHE A 232 -5.78 8.37 -29.22
CA PHE A 232 -5.76 8.08 -30.65
C PHE A 232 -7.08 7.52 -31.19
N GLY A 233 -8.14 7.41 -30.37
CA GLY A 233 -9.45 6.89 -30.79
C GLY A 233 -9.48 5.40 -31.15
N VAL A 234 -8.45 4.63 -30.78
CA VAL A 234 -8.37 3.17 -31.00
C VAL A 234 -9.26 2.43 -30.00
N LEU A 235 -9.30 2.94 -28.76
CA LEU A 235 -10.18 2.48 -27.68
C LEU A 235 -11.28 3.50 -27.46
N ALA A 236 -12.50 3.01 -27.23
CA ALA A 236 -13.66 3.83 -26.85
C ALA A 236 -13.61 4.23 -25.36
#